data_AF-A0A7X9X1D0-F1
#
_entry.id   AF-A0A7X9X1D0-F1
#
_cell.length_a   1.000
_cell.length_b   1.000
_cell.length_c   1.000
_cell.angle_alpha   90.00
_cell.angle_beta   90.00
_cell.angle_gamma   90.00
#
_symmetry.space_group_name_H-M   'P 1'
#
loop_
_entity.id
_entity.type
_entity.pdbx_description
1 polymer ?
#
loop_
_entity_poly.entity_id
_entity_poly.type
_entity_poly.pdbx_seq_one_letter_code
_entity_poly.pdbx_strand_id
1 'polypeptide(L)'
;MSIIFSSVPSGVVVSQSKDGSYSWLGQYDGMSIKKAIPMGEGTCCVLLIDPDASNRSAFENLLCIDVNGRPTWIAELPTSPDVFLDVSLGSEGLIAHTWSGMQILLDTKSGIELDRKFNK
;
A
#
# COMPACT_ATOMS: atom_id res chain seq x y z
N MET A 1 -2.03 21.21 -6.98
CA MET A 1 -1.86 19.76 -7.02
C MET A 1 -0.54 19.50 -7.72
N SER A 2 0.33 18.68 -7.14
CA SER A 2 1.66 18.36 -7.71
C SER A 2 1.81 16.85 -7.81
N ILE A 3 2.37 16.36 -8.90
CA ILE A 3 2.74 14.94 -9.04
C ILE A 3 3.94 14.69 -8.13
N ILE A 4 3.81 13.69 -7.25
CA ILE A 4 4.83 13.32 -6.25
C ILE A 4 5.39 11.92 -6.48
N PHE A 5 4.69 11.10 -7.27
CA PHE A 5 5.17 9.81 -7.73
C PHE A 5 4.53 9.51 -9.08
N SER A 6 5.32 8.92 -9.99
CA SER A 6 4.80 8.38 -11.24
C SER A 6 5.62 7.17 -11.65
N SER A 7 4.92 6.10 -12.01
CA SER A 7 5.48 4.94 -12.69
C SER A 7 4.80 4.82 -14.05
N VAL A 8 5.56 5.12 -15.11
CA VAL A 8 5.08 4.99 -16.50
C VAL A 8 4.73 3.55 -16.84
N PRO A 9 5.54 2.52 -16.47
CA PRO A 9 5.24 1.13 -16.82
C PRO A 9 3.94 0.62 -16.21
N SER A 10 3.63 0.98 -14.95
CA SER A 10 2.38 0.57 -14.30
C SER A 10 1.22 1.55 -14.54
N GLY A 11 1.47 2.73 -15.11
CA GLY A 11 0.46 3.77 -15.29
C GLY A 11 -0.02 4.41 -13.97
N VAL A 12 0.68 4.16 -12.86
CA VAL A 12 0.35 4.70 -11.54
C VAL A 12 0.89 6.11 -11.41
N VAL A 13 0.01 7.06 -11.11
CA VAL A 13 0.37 8.46 -10.85
C VAL A 13 -0.24 8.88 -9.53
N VAL A 14 0.58 9.42 -8.62
CA VAL A 14 0.13 9.95 -7.33
C VAL A 14 0.39 11.45 -7.31
N SER A 15 -0.60 12.19 -6.83
CA SER A 15 -0.53 13.64 -6.69
C SER A 15 -0.88 14.06 -5.27
N GLN A 16 -0.24 15.13 -4.79
CA GLN A 16 -0.56 15.78 -3.52
C GLN A 16 -1.40 17.03 -3.74
N SER A 17 -2.44 17.16 -2.94
CA SER A 17 -3.21 18.39 -2.77
C SER A 17 -2.54 19.34 -1.79
N LYS A 18 -2.95 20.61 -1.78
CA LYS A 18 -2.38 21.63 -0.87
C LYS A 18 -2.66 21.35 0.61
N ASP A 19 -3.71 20.58 0.90
CA ASP A 19 -4.09 20.13 2.24
C ASP A 19 -3.29 18.89 2.69
N GLY A 20 -2.35 18.41 1.88
CA GLY A 20 -1.54 17.23 2.15
C GLY A 20 -2.18 15.91 1.74
N SER A 21 -3.44 15.90 1.32
CA SER A 21 -4.12 14.67 0.86
C SER A 21 -3.52 14.13 -0.43
N TYR A 22 -3.56 12.80 -0.58
CA TYR A 22 -3.10 12.10 -1.77
C TYR A 22 -4.28 11.68 -2.62
N SER A 23 -4.13 11.83 -3.93
CA SER A 23 -5.00 11.23 -4.94
C SER A 23 -4.14 10.45 -5.93
N TRP A 24 -4.68 9.39 -6.51
CA TRP A 24 -3.97 8.59 -7.49
C TRP A 24 -4.85 8.27 -8.70
N LEU A 25 -4.17 7.93 -9.79
CA LEU A 25 -4.75 7.43 -11.03
C LEU A 25 -4.01 6.15 -11.44
N GLY A 26 -4.71 5.29 -12.17
CA GLY A 26 -4.17 4.04 -12.69
C GLY A 26 -4.66 2.79 -11.95
N GLN A 27 -4.10 1.67 -12.36
CA GLN A 27 -4.31 0.33 -11.79
C GLN A 27 -2.93 -0.31 -11.62
N TYR A 28 -2.85 -1.37 -10.82
CA TYR A 28 -1.64 -2.18 -10.72
C TYR A 28 -1.98 -3.62 -11.10
N ASP A 29 -1.30 -4.15 -12.12
CA ASP A 29 -1.59 -5.47 -12.71
C ASP A 29 -3.08 -5.69 -13.05
N GLY A 30 -3.75 -4.62 -13.54
CA GLY A 30 -5.18 -4.64 -13.88
C GLY A 30 -6.13 -4.58 -12.68
N MET A 31 -5.62 -4.45 -11.47
CA MET A 31 -6.41 -4.35 -10.23
C MET A 31 -6.53 -2.90 -9.77
N SER A 32 -7.70 -2.56 -9.23
CA SER A 32 -7.98 -1.23 -8.67
C SER A 32 -7.12 -0.96 -7.44
N ILE A 33 -6.58 0.26 -7.35
CA ILE A 33 -5.80 0.73 -6.21
C ILE A 33 -6.75 1.41 -5.23
N LYS A 34 -6.84 0.88 -4.01
CA LYS A 34 -7.63 1.44 -2.90
C LYS A 34 -6.91 2.56 -2.16
N LYS A 35 -5.57 2.52 -2.10
CA LYS A 35 -4.75 3.58 -1.50
C LYS A 35 -3.36 3.62 -2.10
N ALA A 36 -2.81 4.82 -2.25
CA ALA A 36 -1.44 5.03 -2.67
C ALA A 36 -0.73 6.03 -1.74
N ILE A 37 0.42 5.64 -1.19
CA ILE A 37 1.22 6.47 -0.28
C ILE A 37 2.62 6.60 -0.87
N PRO A 38 3.03 7.78 -1.35
CA PRO A 38 4.38 8.00 -1.83
C PRO A 38 5.36 8.05 -0.67
N MET A 39 6.54 7.47 -0.87
CA MET A 39 7.59 7.30 0.13
C MET A 39 8.95 7.66 -0.45
N GLY A 40 9.94 7.86 0.42
CA GLY A 40 11.33 8.12 0.01
C GLY A 40 11.45 9.29 -0.97
N GLU A 41 10.77 10.41 -0.68
CA GLU A 41 10.75 11.60 -1.55
C GLU A 41 10.25 11.32 -2.99
N GLY A 42 9.36 10.34 -3.16
CA GLY A 42 8.78 10.00 -4.46
C GLY A 42 9.56 8.95 -5.26
N THR A 43 10.55 8.30 -4.64
CA THR A 43 11.30 7.19 -5.27
C THR A 43 10.56 5.86 -5.25
N CYS A 44 9.60 5.70 -4.33
CA CYS A 44 8.74 4.53 -4.26
C CYS A 44 7.32 4.88 -3.79
N CYS A 45 6.39 3.96 -3.98
CA CYS A 45 5.01 4.14 -3.58
C CYS A 45 4.41 2.86 -3.01
N VAL A 46 3.86 2.97 -1.80
CA VAL A 46 3.07 1.91 -1.18
C VAL A 46 1.69 1.90 -1.81
N LEU A 47 1.28 0.75 -2.32
CA LEU A 47 -0.02 0.50 -2.90
C LEU A 47 -0.80 -0.47 -2.01
N LEU A 48 -2.03 -0.09 -1.70
CA LEU A 48 -3.05 -1.00 -1.23
C LEU A 48 -3.98 -1.31 -2.40
N ILE A 49 -3.96 -2.54 -2.87
CA ILE A 49 -4.87 -3.05 -3.90
C ILE A 49 -6.22 -3.33 -3.25
N ASP A 50 -7.28 -2.94 -3.95
CA ASP A 50 -8.65 -3.19 -3.49
C ASP A 50 -8.88 -4.70 -3.35
N PRO A 51 -9.23 -5.20 -2.14
CA PRO A 51 -9.51 -6.62 -1.94
C PRO A 51 -10.61 -7.14 -2.87
N ASP A 52 -11.57 -6.30 -3.24
CA ASP A 52 -12.70 -6.66 -4.12
C ASP A 52 -12.31 -6.65 -5.62
N ALA A 53 -11.13 -6.14 -5.97
CA ALA A 53 -10.64 -6.14 -7.36
C ALA A 53 -10.10 -7.50 -7.82
N SER A 54 -9.98 -8.47 -6.92
CA SER A 54 -9.47 -9.82 -7.20
C SER A 54 -10.53 -10.86 -6.87
N ASN A 55 -10.69 -11.85 -7.75
CA ASN A 55 -11.50 -13.04 -7.46
C ASN A 55 -10.80 -14.02 -6.50
N ARG A 56 -9.61 -13.70 -5.99
CA ARG A 56 -8.86 -14.55 -5.06
C ARG A 56 -9.32 -14.28 -3.63
N SER A 57 -9.66 -15.35 -2.91
CA SER A 57 -10.15 -15.30 -1.52
C SER A 57 -9.13 -14.80 -0.49
N ALA A 58 -7.83 -14.85 -0.82
CA ALA A 58 -6.75 -14.20 -0.09
C ALA A 58 -5.60 -13.95 -1.07
N PHE A 59 -5.02 -12.76 -1.05
CA PHE A 59 -3.79 -12.44 -1.76
C PHE A 59 -3.08 -11.28 -1.05
N GLU A 60 -1.77 -11.20 -1.25
CA GLU A 60 -0.96 -10.11 -0.71
C GLU A 60 -1.29 -8.82 -1.47
N ASN A 61 -2.13 -7.98 -0.85
CA ASN A 61 -2.68 -6.79 -1.49
C ASN A 61 -2.03 -5.49 -1.03
N LEU A 62 -0.95 -5.57 -0.23
CA LEU A 62 -0.17 -4.43 0.22
C LEU A 62 1.29 -4.60 -0.21
N LEU A 63 1.78 -3.68 -1.02
CA LEU A 63 3.12 -3.75 -1.62
C LEU A 63 3.71 -2.36 -1.80
N CYS A 64 5.01 -2.28 -2.02
CA CYS A 64 5.67 -1.05 -2.42
C CYS A 64 6.33 -1.21 -3.78
N ILE A 65 6.11 -0.25 -4.68
CA ILE A 65 6.68 -0.25 -6.02
C ILE A 65 7.70 0.86 -6.22
N ASP A 66 8.69 0.63 -7.06
CA ASP A 66 9.60 1.67 -7.54
C ASP A 66 9.00 2.48 -8.71
N VAL A 67 9.74 3.47 -9.20
CA VAL A 67 9.37 4.28 -10.39
C VAL A 67 9.25 3.48 -11.69
N ASN A 68 9.75 2.25 -11.71
CA ASN A 68 9.61 1.33 -12.84
C ASN A 68 8.39 0.41 -12.69
N GLY A 69 7.60 0.59 -11.64
CA GLY A 69 6.42 -0.23 -11.34
C GLY A 69 6.77 -1.62 -10.82
N ARG A 70 8.02 -1.85 -10.39
CA ARG A 70 8.45 -3.15 -9.86
C ARG A 70 8.23 -3.20 -8.35
N PRO A 71 7.72 -4.31 -7.80
CA PRO A 71 7.62 -4.48 -6.37
C PRO A 71 9.01 -4.50 -5.75
N THR A 72 9.23 -3.62 -4.79
CA THR A 72 10.41 -3.57 -3.92
C THR A 72 10.23 -4.45 -2.69
N TRP A 73 8.98 -4.56 -2.22
CA TRP A 73 8.55 -5.53 -1.22
C TRP A 73 7.04 -5.75 -1.32
N ILE A 74 6.58 -6.87 -0.75
CA ILE A 74 5.18 -7.26 -0.61
C ILE A 74 4.98 -7.62 0.87
N ALA A 75 3.96 -7.06 1.52
CA ALA A 75 3.70 -7.32 2.93
C ALA A 75 3.02 -8.68 3.10
N GLU A 76 3.56 -9.49 4.01
CA GLU A 76 2.98 -10.78 4.37
C GLU A 76 1.76 -10.58 5.27
N LEU A 77 0.76 -11.46 5.11
CA LEU A 77 -0.39 -11.52 6.01
C LEU A 77 -0.07 -12.46 7.18
N PRO A 78 -0.43 -12.09 8.43
CA PRO A 78 -0.12 -12.89 9.61
C PRO A 78 -0.93 -14.20 9.65
N THR A 79 -2.09 -14.23 8.99
CA THR A 79 -2.98 -15.38 8.89
C THR A 79 -3.60 -15.45 7.50
N SER A 80 -3.96 -16.65 7.05
CA SER A 80 -4.69 -16.87 5.79
C SER A 80 -5.91 -17.75 6.05
N PRO A 81 -7.10 -17.41 5.50
CA PRO A 81 -7.37 -16.26 4.65
C PRO A 81 -7.47 -14.95 5.46
N ASP A 82 -6.86 -13.88 4.96
CA ASP A 82 -7.00 -12.51 5.45
C ASP A 82 -6.63 -11.53 4.32
N VAL A 83 -6.81 -10.23 4.55
CA VAL A 83 -6.46 -9.19 3.58
C VAL A 83 -6.28 -7.84 4.27
N PHE A 84 -5.42 -6.95 3.74
CA PHE A 84 -5.33 -5.59 4.24
C PHE A 84 -6.52 -4.75 3.76
N LEU A 85 -7.18 -4.05 4.67
CA LEU A 85 -8.33 -3.19 4.38
C LEU A 85 -7.98 -1.71 4.35
N ASP A 86 -6.99 -1.31 5.13
CA ASP A 86 -6.47 0.06 5.16
C ASP A 86 -4.98 0.08 5.52
N VAL A 87 -4.30 1.13 5.10
CA VAL A 87 -2.90 1.41 5.45
C VAL A 87 -2.70 2.89 5.64
N SER A 88 -1.91 3.30 6.62
CA SER A 88 -1.55 4.70 6.84
C SER A 88 -0.08 4.81 7.21
N LEU A 89 0.51 5.99 6.98
CA LEU A 89 1.86 6.28 7.43
C LEU A 89 1.80 6.84 8.85
N GLY A 90 2.40 6.11 9.80
CA GLY A 90 2.63 6.57 11.16
C GLY A 90 4.03 7.14 11.35
N SER A 91 4.35 7.56 12.57
CA SER A 91 5.69 8.07 12.92
C SER A 91 6.78 7.00 12.95
N GLU A 92 6.40 5.74 13.20
CA GLU A 92 7.33 4.62 13.38
C GLU A 92 7.34 3.63 12.19
N GLY A 93 6.38 3.76 11.27
CA GLY A 93 6.22 2.81 10.16
C GLY A 93 4.87 2.93 9.47
N LEU A 94 4.53 1.95 8.63
CA LEU A 94 3.20 1.82 8.07
C LEU A 94 2.30 1.11 9.06
N ILE A 95 1.13 1.66 9.32
CA ILE A 95 0.08 1.04 10.13
C ILE A 95 -0.94 0.45 9.18
N ALA A 96 -0.99 -0.87 9.10
CA ALA A 96 -1.91 -1.60 8.25
C ALA A 96 -2.96 -2.33 9.09
N HIS A 97 -4.20 -2.34 8.61
CA HIS A 97 -5.32 -3.03 9.25
C HIS A 97 -5.80 -4.18 8.38
N THR A 98 -6.02 -5.35 8.97
CA THR A 98 -6.52 -6.52 8.26
C THR A 98 -8.01 -6.76 8.51
N TRP A 99 -8.65 -7.58 7.68
CA TRP A 99 -10.05 -7.95 7.82
C TRP A 99 -10.34 -8.73 9.10
N SER A 100 -9.39 -9.54 9.56
CA SER A 100 -9.51 -10.27 10.83
C SER A 100 -9.45 -9.39 12.09
N GLY A 101 -9.18 -8.08 11.96
CA GLY A 101 -9.08 -7.14 13.09
C GLY A 101 -7.67 -6.94 13.63
N MET A 102 -6.65 -7.37 12.89
CA MET A 102 -5.25 -7.10 13.27
C MET A 102 -4.85 -5.69 12.84
N GLN A 103 -4.09 -5.02 13.71
CA GLN A 103 -3.28 -3.86 13.35
C GLN A 103 -1.81 -4.30 13.34
N ILE A 104 -1.15 -4.04 12.23
CA ILE A 104 0.23 -4.44 11.97
C ILE A 104 1.06 -3.18 11.73
N LEU A 105 2.18 -3.06 12.45
CA LEU A 105 3.20 -2.06 12.18
C LEU A 105 4.24 -2.68 11.24
N LEU A 106 4.42 -2.08 10.07
CA LEU A 106 5.37 -2.54 9.06
C LEU A 106 6.52 -1.54 8.89
N ASP A 107 7.72 -2.05 8.69
CA ASP A 107 8.85 -1.25 8.25
C ASP A 107 8.61 -0.72 6.83
N THR A 108 8.81 0.58 6.65
CA THR A 108 8.54 1.26 5.37
C THR A 108 9.46 0.82 4.22
N LYS A 109 10.66 0.34 4.54
CA LYS A 109 11.68 0.00 3.52
C LYS A 109 11.62 -1.45 3.08
N SER A 110 11.25 -2.36 3.98
CA SER A 110 11.27 -3.80 3.76
C SER A 110 9.88 -4.43 3.72
N GLY A 111 8.85 -3.76 4.22
CA GLY A 111 7.51 -4.34 4.37
C GLY A 111 7.43 -5.41 5.46
N ILE A 112 8.49 -5.59 6.25
CA ILE A 112 8.56 -6.57 7.33
C ILE A 112 7.73 -6.08 8.52
N GLU A 113 7.00 -7.00 9.15
CA GLU A 113 6.31 -6.76 10.41
C GLU A 113 7.30 -6.43 11.53
N LEU A 114 7.09 -5.27 12.16
CA LEU A 114 7.82 -4.82 13.34
C LEU A 114 7.04 -5.12 14.63
N ASP A 115 5.73 -4.97 14.59
CA ASP A 115 4.84 -5.24 15.72
C ASP A 115 3.43 -5.60 15.23
N ARG A 116 2.66 -6.30 16.06
CA ARG A 116 1.25 -6.62 15.79
C ARG A 116 0.41 -6.53 17.06
N LYS A 117 -0.81 -6.04 16.91
CA LYS A 117 -1.82 -6.10 17.97
C LYS A 117 -3.21 -6.37 17.40
N PHE A 118 -4.04 -7.00 18.20
CA PHE A 118 -5.44 -7.21 17.88
C PHE A 118 -6.25 -6.00 18.33
N ASN A 119 -6.94 -5.34 17.40
CA ASN A 119 -7.87 -4.25 17.71
C ASN A 119 -9.28 -4.83 17.76
N LYS A 120 -9.86 -4.89 18.97
CA LYS A 120 -11.22 -5.36 19.21
C LYS A 120 -12.14 -4.19 19.54
#